data_AF-A0A3M0Z6K4-F1
#
_entry.id   AF-A0A3M0Z6K4-F1
#
_cell.length_a   1.000
_cell.length_b   1.000
_cell.length_c   1.000
_cell.angle_alpha   90.00
_cell.angle_beta   90.00
_cell.angle_gamma   90.00
#
_symmetry.space_group_name_H-M   'P 1'
#
loop_
_entity.id
_entity.type
_entity.pdbx_description
1 polymer ?
#
loop_
_entity_poly.entity_id
_entity_poly.type
_entity_poly.pdbx_seq_one_letter_code
_entity_poly.pdbx_strand_id
1 'polypeptide(L)'
;FLHKIVDGPADKSYGIHVARLAGLPTAVIERAKEVLSNLENDSLDGQNRPRIARDHGRKRKKKNTKSTSRQPSLFDLLEMDDW
;
A
#
# COMPACT_ATOMS: atom_id res chain seq x y z
N PHE A 1 13.90 1.12 -17.70
CA PHE A 1 13.69 0.36 -16.45
C PHE A 1 12.78 -0.81 -16.75
N LEU A 2 13.10 -2.02 -16.27
CA LEU A 2 12.15 -3.15 -16.30
C LEU A 2 11.16 -2.97 -15.14
N HIS A 3 9.87 -2.96 -15.44
CA HIS A 3 8.81 -2.87 -14.44
C HIS A 3 8.30 -4.27 -14.14
N LYS A 4 8.73 -4.83 -13.00
CA LYS A 4 8.04 -5.95 -12.37
C LYS A 4 7.49 -5.44 -11.05
N ILE A 5 6.17 -5.38 -10.95
CA ILE A 5 5.49 -5.04 -9.69
C ILE A 5 5.62 -6.29 -8.81
N VAL A 6 6.25 -6.13 -7.65
CA VAL A 6 6.42 -7.18 -6.65
C VAL A 6 5.65 -6.75 -5.41
N ASP A 7 4.89 -7.68 -4.83
CA ASP A 7 4.18 -7.44 -3.58
C ASP A 7 5.16 -7.24 -2.43
N GLY A 8 5.04 -6.11 -1.74
CA GLY A 8 5.86 -5.78 -0.59
C GLY A 8 6.16 -4.29 -0.48
N PRO A 9 6.55 -3.80 0.71
CA PRO A 9 7.02 -2.43 0.86
C PRO A 9 8.34 -2.23 0.10
N ALA A 10 8.61 -1.01 -0.34
CA ALA A 10 9.91 -0.67 -0.93
C ALA A 10 10.99 -0.64 0.16
N ASP A 11 12.11 -1.32 -0.07
CA ASP A 11 13.20 -1.40 0.91
C ASP A 11 14.01 -0.11 1.04
N LYS A 12 14.01 0.77 0.02
CA LYS A 12 14.88 1.96 -0.06
C LYS A 12 14.23 3.10 -0.85
N SER A 13 14.54 4.33 -0.46
CA SER A 13 14.12 5.55 -1.17
C SER A 13 14.96 5.82 -2.43
N TYR A 14 14.72 5.04 -3.48
CA TYR A 14 15.36 5.21 -4.80
C TYR A 14 15.10 6.59 -5.42
N GLY A 15 14.02 7.28 -5.03
CA GLY A 15 13.72 8.64 -5.50
C GLY A 15 14.82 9.67 -5.22
N ILE A 16 15.47 9.61 -4.05
CA ILE A 16 16.61 10.49 -3.72
C ILE A 16 17.83 10.16 -4.61
N HIS A 17 18.00 8.89 -4.97
CA HIS A 17 19.08 8.46 -5.85
C HIS A 17 18.89 9.00 -7.27
N VAL A 18 17.68 8.89 -7.82
CA VAL A 18 17.34 9.44 -9.15
C VAL A 18 17.41 10.97 -9.15
N ALA A 19 16.97 11.63 -8.08
CA ALA A 19 17.10 13.08 -7.91
C ALA A 19 18.54 13.59 -8.02
N ARG A 20 19.51 12.83 -7.49
CA ARG A 20 20.94 13.13 -7.66
C ARG A 20 21.39 12.97 -9.11
N LEU A 21 20.96 11.89 -9.78
CA LEU A 21 21.27 11.66 -11.19
C LEU A 21 20.64 12.72 -12.10
N ALA A 22 19.51 13.29 -11.70
CA ALA A 22 18.83 14.40 -12.37
C ALA A 22 19.50 15.76 -12.12
N GLY A 23 20.55 15.83 -11.29
CA GLY A 23 21.31 17.05 -11.05
C GLY A 23 20.62 18.05 -10.11
N LEU A 24 19.73 17.60 -9.22
CA LEU A 24 19.15 18.49 -8.20
C LEU A 24 20.23 19.04 -7.24
N PRO A 25 20.04 20.26 -6.68
CA PRO A 25 21.01 20.87 -5.77
C PRO A 25 21.35 19.99 -4.56
N THR A 26 22.62 19.94 -4.18
CA THR A 26 23.11 19.12 -3.06
C THR A 26 22.41 19.43 -1.74
N ALA A 27 22.13 20.70 -1.46
CA ALA A 27 21.40 21.12 -0.26
C ALA A 27 20.00 20.48 -0.15
N VAL A 28 19.32 20.32 -1.29
CA VAL A 28 17.99 19.66 -1.34
C VAL A 28 18.12 18.16 -1.07
N ILE A 29 19.15 17.52 -1.64
CA ILE A 29 19.43 16.10 -1.44
C ILE A 29 19.76 15.81 0.03
N GLU A 30 20.57 16.63 0.68
CA GLU A 30 20.94 16.45 2.09
C GLU A 30 19.73 16.61 3.02
N ARG A 31 18.93 17.68 2.84
CA ARG A 31 17.69 17.83 3.61
C ARG A 31 16.74 16.65 3.40
N ALA A 32 16.60 16.16 2.17
CA ALA A 32 15.75 15.01 1.88
C ALA A 32 16.21 13.74 2.62
N LYS A 33 17.52 13.52 2.75
CA LYS A 33 18.08 12.42 3.55
C LYS A 33 17.77 12.57 5.04
N GLU A 34 17.93 13.77 5.59
CA GLU A 34 17.60 14.04 7.00
C GLU A 34 16.13 13.72 7.30
N VAL A 35 15.22 14.21 6.45
CA VAL A 35 13.79 13.94 6.60
C VAL A 35 13.47 12.46 6.44
N LEU A 36 14.10 11.77 5.49
CA LEU A 36 13.96 10.33 5.34
C LEU A 36 14.40 9.59 6.61
N SER A 37 15.56 9.96 7.17
CA SER A 37 16.07 9.34 8.39
C SER A 37 15.11 9.54 9.57
N ASN A 38 14.53 10.73 9.72
CA ASN A 38 13.55 11.00 10.76
C ASN A 38 12.28 10.16 10.59
N LEU A 39 11.75 10.08 9.37
CA LEU A 39 10.56 9.29 9.06
C LEU A 39 10.80 7.79 9.27
N GLU A 40 11.97 7.28 8.89
CA GLU A 40 12.36 5.89 9.14
C GLU A 40 12.47 5.64 10.65
N ASN A 41 13.15 6.50 11.40
CA ASN A 41 13.27 6.36 12.85
C ASN A 41 11.91 6.34 13.57
N ASP A 42 10.97 7.19 13.17
CA ASP A 42 9.62 7.23 13.75
C ASP A 42 8.75 6.03 13.31
N SER A 43 9.00 5.55 12.09
CA SER A 43 8.25 4.46 11.48
C SER A 43 8.79 3.08 11.82
N LEU A 44 10.00 2.92 12.35
CA LEU A 44 10.59 1.62 12.67
C LEU A 44 10.23 1.22 14.11
N ASP A 45 9.59 0.05 14.28
CA ASP A 45 9.44 -0.59 15.62
C ASP A 45 10.79 -1.12 16.11
N GLY A 46 10.93 -1.45 17.41
CA GLY A 46 12.15 -2.02 18.03
C GLY A 46 12.70 -3.33 17.41
N GLN A 47 12.06 -3.84 16.36
CA GLN A 47 12.56 -4.93 15.50
C GLN A 47 12.95 -4.48 14.09
N ASN A 48 13.18 -3.17 13.88
CA ASN A 48 13.57 -2.56 12.61
C ASN A 48 12.59 -2.87 11.47
N ARG A 49 11.29 -2.92 11.78
CA ARG A 49 10.21 -3.14 10.79
C ARG A 49 9.39 -1.88 10.62
N PRO A 50 9.08 -1.45 9.39
CA PRO A 50 8.22 -0.29 9.16
C PRO A 50 6.81 -0.58 9.69
N ARG A 51 6.35 0.25 10.63
CA ARG A 51 5.03 0.21 11.26
C ARG A 51 3.91 0.32 10.24
N ILE A 52 4.12 1.08 9.16
CA ILE A 52 3.20 1.19 8.02
C ILE A 52 2.90 -0.17 7.38
N ALA A 53 3.88 -1.09 7.35
CA ALA A 53 3.71 -2.41 6.74
C ALA A 53 2.81 -3.34 7.57
N ARG A 54 2.48 -2.99 8.82
CA ARG A 54 1.70 -3.85 9.72
C ARG A 54 0.18 -3.69 9.56
N ASP A 55 -0.32 -2.65 8.91
CA ASP A 55 -1.74 -2.27 9.03
C ASP A 55 -2.70 -2.83 7.93
N HIS A 56 -2.19 -3.37 6.83
CA HIS A 56 -3.08 -3.91 5.78
C HIS A 56 -3.63 -5.32 6.04
N GLY A 57 -3.34 -5.89 7.22
CA GLY A 57 -3.78 -7.21 7.64
C GLY A 57 -4.97 -7.23 8.62
N ARG A 58 -5.83 -6.20 8.66
CA ARG A 58 -7.09 -6.27 9.43
C ARG A 58 -7.97 -7.36 8.83
N LYS A 59 -7.83 -8.58 9.36
CA LYS A 59 -8.75 -9.70 9.18
C LYS A 59 -10.17 -9.17 9.42
N ARG A 60 -10.92 -8.93 8.34
CA ARG A 60 -12.38 -8.71 8.41
C ARG A 60 -12.94 -9.95 9.10
N LYS A 61 -13.33 -9.83 10.37
CA LYS A 61 -14.12 -10.86 11.07
C LYS A 61 -15.33 -11.15 10.18
N LYS A 62 -15.36 -12.34 9.56
CA LYS A 62 -16.55 -12.86 8.88
C LYS A 62 -17.68 -12.92 9.93
N LYS A 63 -18.58 -11.95 9.91
CA LYS A 63 -19.83 -12.03 10.68
C LYS A 63 -20.71 -13.06 9.97
N ASN A 64 -21.01 -14.15 10.65
CA ASN A 64 -21.88 -15.20 10.16
C ASN A 64 -23.34 -14.72 10.29
N THR A 65 -23.90 -14.07 9.26
CA THR A 65 -25.32 -13.70 9.23
C THR A 65 -26.14 -14.89 8.74
N LYS A 66 -26.37 -15.84 9.64
CA LYS A 66 -27.53 -16.74 9.55
C LYS A 66 -28.79 -15.89 9.78
N SER A 67 -29.37 -15.35 8.71
CA SER A 67 -30.80 -14.99 8.64
C SER A 67 -31.16 -14.47 7.24
N THR A 68 -31.75 -15.36 6.45
CA THR A 68 -32.78 -15.17 5.43
C THR A 68 -33.10 -13.73 4.99
N SER A 69 -32.62 -13.35 3.82
CA SER A 69 -33.50 -12.91 2.71
C SER A 69 -32.72 -13.14 1.41
N ARG A 70 -33.25 -14.01 0.55
CA ARG A 70 -32.77 -14.18 -0.83
C ARG A 70 -33.15 -12.91 -1.59
N GLN A 71 -32.33 -11.87 -1.52
CA GLN A 71 -32.36 -10.84 -2.54
C GLN A 71 -31.51 -11.39 -3.71
N PRO A 72 -32.13 -11.69 -4.87
CA PRO A 72 -31.36 -12.06 -6.05
C PRO A 72 -30.43 -10.91 -6.45
N SER A 73 -29.31 -11.25 -7.07
CA SER A 73 -28.41 -10.25 -7.61
C SER A 73 -29.07 -9.56 -8.82
N LEU A 74 -28.65 -8.34 -9.16
CA LEU A 74 -29.10 -7.63 -10.38
C LEU A 74 -28.88 -8.46 -11.65
N PHE A 75 -27.93 -9.39 -11.62
CA PHE A 75 -27.61 -10.30 -12.71
C PHE A 75 -28.58 -11.49 -12.80
N ASP A 76 -29.18 -11.94 -11.70
CA ASP A 76 -30.23 -12.98 -11.71
C ASP A 76 -31.56 -12.46 -12.27
N LEU A 77 -31.79 -11.14 -12.25
CA LEU A 77 -33.03 -10.50 -12.72
C LEU A 77 -33.01 -10.21 -14.23
N LEU A 78 -31.87 -10.42 -14.89
CA LEU A 78 -31.70 -10.15 -16.32
C LEU A 78 -31.78 -11.42 -17.18
N GLU A 79 -32.00 -12.60 -16.59
CA GLU A 79 -32.19 -13.87 -17.31
C GLU A 79 -33.67 -14.30 -17.44
N MET A 80 -34.64 -13.43 -17.08
CA MET A 80 -36.08 -13.79 -17.06
C MET A 80 -37.00 -12.97 -17.98
N ASP A 81 -36.47 -12.27 -18.98
CA ASP A 81 -37.28 -11.60 -20.03
C ASP A 81 -36.90 -12.09 -21.44
N ASP A 82 -37.10 -13.40 -21.67
CA ASP A 82 -37.18 -14.01 -23.01
C ASP A 82 -38.36 -15.02 -23.03
N TRP A 83 -39.60 -14.55 -22.79
CA TRP A 83 -40.84 -15.02 -23.45
C TRP A 83 -42.07 -14.16 -23.10
#